data_AF-A0A1T2L5C6-F1
#
_entry.id   AF-A0A1T2L5C6-F1
#
_cell.length_a   1.000
_cell.length_b   1.000
_cell.length_c   1.000
_cell.angle_alpha   90.00
_cell.angle_beta   90.00
_cell.angle_gamma   90.00
#
_symmetry.space_group_name_H-M   'P 1'
#
loop_
_entity.id
_entity.type
_entity.pdbx_description
1 polymer ?
#
loop_
_entity_poly.entity_id
_entity_poly.type
_entity_poly.pdbx_seq_one_letter_code
_entity_poly.pdbx_strand_id
1 'polypeptide(L)'
;MGDKGCFTRIAGPAFAIIKGDLKELSITDSDRNFYEEKKFQIGNLWPVSSHQFRRSLAYYASNSGFVSLDTVSTQFKHTSRLMAQYYARNSERHLPIFLGATRKKQVNNHVAIDYQVASPADVVSQLFADVFEDDESVFGGTGSYMEKMKARVDKGEISIMDSKKATIKMANDGCISYRETPLGGCTGVEACDCYLMGEFIDCLTSACSIIKPSKVESLITKLKEDLGKYERESAEYELTEMELCKLEEYQEKKFNKPELVPILKA
;
A
#
# COMPACT_ATOMS: atom_id res chain seq x y z
N MET A 1 4.89 -30.25 41.36
CA MET A 1 4.01 -29.07 41.44
C MET A 1 4.18 -28.27 40.16
N GLY A 2 3.19 -28.32 39.26
CA GLY A 2 3.27 -27.71 37.93
C GLY A 2 3.00 -26.22 37.99
N ASP A 3 3.96 -25.44 37.51
CA ASP A 3 3.92 -23.99 37.40
C ASP A 3 2.82 -23.60 36.40
N LYS A 4 1.60 -23.37 36.91
CA LYS A 4 0.47 -22.88 36.12
C LYS A 4 0.65 -21.39 35.90
N GLY A 5 1.61 -21.04 35.04
CA GLY A 5 1.70 -19.71 34.48
C GLY A 5 0.39 -19.36 33.77
N CYS A 6 -0.12 -18.16 34.04
CA CYS A 6 -1.42 -17.59 33.65
C CYS A 6 -1.75 -17.65 32.13
N PHE A 7 -0.82 -18.05 31.26
CA PHE A 7 -0.94 -18.01 29.79
C PHE A 7 -0.97 -19.40 29.10
N THR A 8 -1.18 -20.49 29.84
CA THR A 8 -0.92 -21.85 29.32
C THR A 8 -2.03 -22.51 28.51
N ARG A 9 -3.15 -21.84 28.18
CA ARG A 9 -4.24 -22.51 27.45
C ARG A 9 -4.81 -21.66 26.33
N ILE A 10 -4.04 -21.56 25.26
CA ILE A 10 -4.67 -21.54 23.95
C ILE A 10 -5.34 -22.90 23.77
N ALA A 11 -6.66 -22.91 23.62
CA ALA A 11 -7.47 -24.11 23.50
C ALA A 11 -8.14 -24.13 22.12
N GLY A 12 -7.98 -25.23 21.40
CA GLY A 12 -8.65 -25.44 20.11
C GLY A 12 -7.82 -26.29 19.15
N PRO A 13 -8.46 -26.99 18.21
CA PRO A 13 -7.77 -27.82 17.21
C PRO A 13 -6.91 -26.99 16.25
N ALA A 14 -7.23 -25.69 16.08
CA ALA A 14 -6.49 -24.77 15.23
C ALA A 14 -5.05 -24.48 15.71
N PHE A 15 -4.74 -24.80 16.98
CA PHE A 15 -3.43 -24.55 17.60
C PHE A 15 -2.63 -25.83 17.84
N ALA A 16 -3.09 -26.94 17.27
CA ALA A 16 -2.34 -28.18 17.25
C ALA A 16 -1.19 -28.07 16.24
N ILE A 17 0.00 -28.49 16.65
CA ILE A 17 1.20 -28.44 15.83
C ILE A 17 1.04 -29.35 14.62
N ILE A 18 1.24 -28.79 13.43
CA ILE A 18 1.24 -29.52 12.17
C ILE A 18 2.66 -29.73 11.64
N LYS A 19 2.81 -30.61 10.64
CA LYS A 19 4.09 -30.85 9.96
C LYS A 19 4.68 -29.58 9.33
N GLY A 20 3.82 -28.63 8.92
CA GLY A 20 4.23 -27.34 8.37
C GLY A 20 5.02 -26.51 9.38
N ASP A 21 4.53 -26.41 10.61
CA ASP A 21 5.15 -25.61 11.69
C ASP A 21 6.55 -26.11 12.03
N LEU A 22 6.74 -27.44 12.11
CA LEU A 22 8.06 -28.03 12.36
C LEU A 22 9.05 -27.76 11.22
N LYS A 23 8.56 -27.77 9.98
CA LYS A 23 9.37 -27.41 8.82
C LYS A 23 9.80 -25.94 8.89
N GLU A 24 8.89 -25.04 9.24
CA GLU A 24 9.18 -23.61 9.41
C GLU A 24 10.20 -23.37 10.54
N LEU A 25 10.01 -24.01 11.69
CA LEU A 25 10.97 -23.97 12.80
C LEU A 25 12.37 -24.45 12.40
N SER A 26 12.48 -25.53 11.62
CA SER A 26 13.78 -26.02 11.15
C SER A 26 14.47 -25.08 10.15
N ILE A 27 13.69 -24.30 9.39
CA ILE A 27 14.22 -23.30 8.46
C ILE A 27 14.73 -22.07 9.22
N THR A 28 13.97 -21.63 10.23
CA THR A 28 14.29 -20.44 11.02
C THR A 28 15.43 -20.70 12.01
N ASP A 29 15.52 -21.88 12.61
CA ASP A 29 16.59 -22.24 13.55
C ASP A 29 17.16 -23.64 13.23
N SER A 30 18.14 -23.67 12.34
CA SER A 30 18.78 -24.90 11.87
C SER A 30 19.60 -25.61 12.94
N ASP A 31 20.03 -24.89 13.97
CA ASP A 31 20.95 -25.40 14.98
C ASP A 31 20.19 -26.24 16.04
N ARG A 32 18.86 -26.13 16.07
CA ARG A 32 17.97 -26.76 17.04
C ARG A 32 17.14 -27.86 16.41
N ASN A 33 17.20 -29.06 16.99
CA ASN A 33 16.37 -30.18 16.53
C ASN A 33 14.99 -30.20 17.22
N PHE A 34 14.02 -29.52 16.63
CA PHE A 34 12.65 -29.46 17.15
C PHE A 34 11.90 -30.81 17.11
N TYR A 35 12.34 -31.76 16.28
CA TYR A 35 11.68 -33.07 16.14
C TYR A 35 11.89 -33.98 17.35
N GLU A 36 12.97 -33.79 18.10
CA GLU A 36 13.27 -34.59 19.31
C GLU A 36 12.57 -34.06 20.56
N GLU A 37 12.10 -32.81 20.52
CA GLU A 37 11.48 -32.18 21.68
C GLU A 37 10.03 -32.65 21.86
N LYS A 38 9.75 -33.27 23.02
CA LYS A 38 8.39 -33.72 23.38
C LYS A 38 7.34 -32.60 23.34
N LYS A 39 7.76 -31.36 23.59
CA LYS A 39 6.87 -30.18 23.61
C LYS A 39 6.38 -29.76 22.23
N PHE A 40 7.12 -30.07 21.16
CA PHE A 40 6.81 -29.65 19.78
C PHE A 40 6.33 -30.80 18.88
N GLN A 41 5.95 -31.94 19.46
CA GLN A 41 5.44 -33.07 18.69
C GLN A 41 4.14 -32.72 17.97
N ILE A 42 3.96 -33.29 16.77
CA ILE A 42 2.76 -33.11 15.94
C ILE A 42 1.53 -33.53 16.73
N GLY A 43 0.48 -32.71 16.70
CA GLY A 43 -0.78 -32.94 17.43
C GLY A 43 -0.79 -32.41 18.86
N ASN A 44 0.36 -32.07 19.45
CA ASN A 44 0.38 -31.31 20.70
C ASN A 44 -0.06 -29.87 20.46
N LEU A 45 -0.60 -29.23 21.49
CA LEU A 45 -0.90 -27.79 21.46
C LEU A 45 0.40 -26.98 21.50
N TRP A 46 0.45 -25.90 20.72
CA TRP A 46 1.60 -25.00 20.72
C TRP A 46 1.87 -24.42 22.13
N PRO A 47 3.08 -24.57 22.69
CA PRO A 47 3.39 -24.10 24.03
C PRO A 47 3.64 -22.59 24.03
N VAL A 48 2.60 -21.80 24.33
CA VAL A 48 2.69 -20.33 24.38
C VAL A 48 3.37 -19.82 25.65
N SER A 49 4.25 -18.84 25.49
CA SER A 49 4.80 -18.05 26.60
C SER A 49 4.67 -16.55 26.34
N SER A 50 4.59 -15.74 27.40
CA SER A 50 4.50 -14.28 27.29
C SER A 50 5.67 -13.67 26.51
N HIS A 51 6.86 -14.28 26.62
CA HIS A 51 8.05 -13.80 25.94
C HIS A 51 8.07 -14.11 24.43
N GLN A 52 7.28 -15.09 23.98
CA GLN A 52 7.17 -15.40 22.55
C GLN A 52 6.58 -14.21 21.79
N PHE A 53 5.53 -13.56 22.28
CA PHE A 53 4.95 -12.39 21.59
C PHE A 53 5.95 -11.25 21.40
N ARG A 54 6.75 -10.96 22.44
CA ARG A 54 7.80 -9.94 22.37
C ARG A 54 8.90 -10.30 21.37
N ARG A 55 9.29 -11.58 21.33
CA ARG A 55 10.27 -12.08 20.35
C ARG A 55 9.70 -12.08 18.93
N SER A 56 8.46 -12.54 18.74
CA SER A 56 7.77 -12.52 17.44
C SER A 56 7.66 -11.11 16.88
N LEU A 57 7.34 -10.12 17.71
CA LEU A 57 7.28 -8.73 17.27
C LEU A 57 8.66 -8.23 16.78
N ALA A 58 9.74 -8.45 17.53
CA ALA A 58 11.09 -8.11 17.08
C ALA A 58 11.48 -8.87 15.78
N TYR A 59 11.17 -10.16 15.72
CA TYR A 59 11.47 -11.03 14.60
C TYR A 59 10.83 -10.54 13.30
N TYR A 60 9.51 -10.31 13.31
CA TYR A 60 8.78 -9.83 12.13
C TYR A 60 9.07 -8.37 11.80
N ALA A 61 9.29 -7.51 12.80
CA ALA A 61 9.71 -6.12 12.57
C ALA A 61 11.06 -6.07 11.83
N SER A 62 12.05 -6.85 12.26
CA SER A 62 13.34 -6.93 11.57
C SER A 62 13.24 -7.63 10.21
N ASN A 63 12.43 -8.68 10.09
CA ASN A 63 12.17 -9.36 8.82
C ASN A 63 11.52 -8.45 7.76
N SER A 64 10.73 -7.44 8.18
CA SER A 64 10.09 -6.49 7.27
C SER A 64 11.07 -5.66 6.44
N GLY A 65 12.30 -5.46 6.94
CA GLY A 65 13.28 -4.55 6.34
C GLY A 65 13.03 -3.06 6.61
N PHE A 66 11.86 -2.68 7.13
CA PHE A 66 11.53 -1.27 7.42
C PHE A 66 11.94 -0.82 8.82
N VAL A 67 12.02 -1.75 9.78
CA VAL A 67 12.29 -1.42 11.19
C VAL A 67 13.74 -1.73 11.54
N SER A 68 14.48 -0.70 11.95
CA SER A 68 15.85 -0.84 12.39
C SER A 68 15.95 -1.54 13.76
N LEU A 69 17.08 -2.19 14.04
CA LEU A 69 17.35 -2.77 15.35
C LEU A 69 17.37 -1.72 16.48
N ASP A 70 17.72 -0.47 16.18
CA ASP A 70 17.72 0.62 17.15
C ASP A 70 16.29 1.05 17.50
N THR A 71 15.37 1.05 16.52
CA THR A 71 13.93 1.22 16.75
C THR A 71 13.38 0.10 17.65
N VAL A 72 13.73 -1.16 17.38
CA VAL A 72 13.33 -2.30 18.23
C VAL A 72 13.91 -2.15 19.65
N SER A 73 15.19 -1.78 19.76
CA SER A 73 15.86 -1.55 21.04
C SER A 73 15.14 -0.46 21.86
N THR A 74 14.77 0.63 21.21
CA THR A 74 14.05 1.77 21.82
C THR A 74 12.64 1.36 22.25
N GLN A 75 11.87 0.73 21.36
CA GLN A 75 10.51 0.26 21.62
C GLN A 75 10.45 -0.70 22.83
N PHE A 76 11.47 -1.55 22.95
CA PHE A 76 11.56 -2.54 24.01
C PHE A 76 12.32 -2.06 25.24
N LYS A 77 12.83 -0.82 25.23
CA LYS A 77 13.66 -0.26 26.31
C LYS A 77 14.85 -1.18 26.64
N HIS A 78 15.47 -1.77 25.62
CA HIS A 78 16.64 -2.60 25.78
C HIS A 78 17.83 -1.74 26.19
N THR A 79 18.62 -2.22 27.15
CA THR A 79 19.85 -1.57 27.61
C THR A 79 20.98 -1.69 26.59
N SER A 80 20.96 -2.73 25.76
CA SER A 80 21.95 -2.98 24.72
C SER A 80 21.30 -3.43 23.41
N ARG A 81 21.85 -2.95 22.29
CA ARG A 81 21.47 -3.37 20.94
C ARG A 81 21.62 -4.89 20.73
N LEU A 82 22.52 -5.55 21.46
CA LEU A 82 22.67 -7.01 21.41
C LEU A 82 21.41 -7.75 21.84
N MET A 83 20.59 -7.18 22.75
CA MET A 83 19.30 -7.77 23.10
C MET A 83 18.32 -7.70 21.92
N ALA A 84 18.28 -6.58 21.20
CA ALA A 84 17.44 -6.48 20.01
C ALA A 84 17.88 -7.49 18.93
N GLN A 85 19.19 -7.65 18.72
CA GLN A 85 19.74 -8.67 17.82
C GLN A 85 19.37 -10.09 18.24
N TYR A 86 19.43 -10.41 19.54
CA TYR A 86 19.04 -11.72 20.04
C TYR A 86 17.56 -12.03 19.76
N TYR A 87 16.68 -11.03 19.90
CA TYR A 87 15.24 -11.21 19.68
C TYR A 87 14.91 -11.33 18.19
N ALA A 88 15.65 -10.62 17.33
CA ALA A 88 15.51 -10.63 15.88
C ALA A 88 16.33 -11.74 15.18
N ARG A 89 16.99 -12.62 15.96
CA ARG A 89 17.89 -13.65 15.44
C ARG A 89 17.19 -14.52 14.39
N ASN A 90 17.88 -14.76 13.28
CA ASN A 90 17.44 -15.56 12.14
C ASN A 90 16.18 -15.03 11.41
N SER A 91 15.81 -13.77 11.60
CA SER A 91 14.67 -13.14 10.91
C SER A 91 14.84 -13.10 9.40
N GLU A 92 16.08 -13.03 8.91
CA GLU A 92 16.45 -13.03 7.50
C GLU A 92 16.24 -14.37 6.79
N ARG A 93 16.15 -15.48 7.55
CA ARG A 93 15.96 -16.82 6.97
C ARG A 93 14.52 -17.06 6.52
N HIS A 94 13.59 -16.35 7.16
CA HIS A 94 12.17 -16.43 6.88
C HIS A 94 11.79 -15.69 5.60
N LEU A 95 10.59 -15.96 5.10
CA LEU A 95 10.06 -15.23 3.95
C LEU A 95 9.78 -13.77 4.37
N PRO A 96 10.36 -12.77 3.70
CA PRO A 96 10.05 -11.37 3.99
C PRO A 96 8.57 -11.06 3.69
N ILE A 97 7.94 -10.26 4.56
CA ILE A 97 6.52 -9.92 4.41
C ILE A 97 6.28 -9.03 3.17
N PHE A 98 7.11 -8.01 2.98
CA PHE A 98 6.88 -6.93 2.01
C PHE A 98 7.78 -6.98 0.77
N LEU A 99 8.91 -7.67 0.86
CA LEU A 99 9.80 -7.86 -0.27
C LEU A 99 9.32 -9.11 -1.00
N GLY A 100 8.82 -8.94 -2.22
CA GLY A 100 8.15 -10.00 -2.99
C GLY A 100 8.82 -11.36 -2.86
N ALA A 101 8.03 -12.40 -2.57
CA ALA A 101 8.55 -13.74 -2.46
C ALA A 101 9.16 -14.16 -3.80
N THR A 102 10.48 -14.30 -3.88
CA THR A 102 11.07 -15.16 -4.90
C THR A 102 10.35 -16.50 -4.80
N ARG A 103 9.65 -16.90 -5.87
CA ARG A 103 8.73 -18.06 -5.99
C ARG A 103 9.24 -19.41 -5.44
N LYS A 104 10.48 -19.48 -4.97
CA LYS A 104 11.18 -20.70 -4.52
C LYS A 104 10.95 -21.06 -3.05
N LYS A 105 10.44 -20.17 -2.19
CA LYS A 105 10.11 -20.46 -0.78
C LYS A 105 8.60 -20.34 -0.52
N GLN A 106 7.83 -21.30 -1.03
CA GLN A 106 6.40 -21.39 -0.75
C GLN A 106 6.20 -21.94 0.67
N VAL A 107 5.93 -21.04 1.62
CA VAL A 107 5.36 -21.38 2.92
C VAL A 107 3.85 -21.20 2.77
N ASN A 108 3.09 -22.30 2.66
CA ASN A 108 1.67 -22.27 2.28
C ASN A 108 0.73 -21.56 3.27
N ASN A 109 1.23 -20.96 4.36
CA ASN A 109 0.43 -20.33 5.41
C ASN A 109 1.16 -19.14 6.06
N HIS A 110 1.76 -18.26 5.25
CA HIS A 110 2.46 -17.07 5.75
C HIS A 110 1.73 -15.79 5.38
N VAL A 111 1.71 -14.81 6.29
CA VAL A 111 1.11 -13.48 6.10
C VAL A 111 1.64 -12.74 4.86
N ALA A 112 2.86 -13.04 4.40
CA ALA A 112 3.37 -12.49 3.15
C ALA A 112 2.54 -12.88 1.93
N ILE A 113 1.98 -14.10 1.91
CA ILE A 113 1.12 -14.55 0.81
C ILE A 113 -0.19 -13.77 0.82
N ASP A 114 -0.80 -13.64 2.01
CA ASP A 114 -2.01 -12.84 2.17
C ASP A 114 -1.78 -11.40 1.73
N TYR A 115 -0.65 -10.81 2.12
CA TYR A 115 -0.24 -9.47 1.70
C TYR A 115 -0.04 -9.37 0.18
N GLN A 116 0.64 -10.35 -0.44
CA GLN A 116 0.89 -10.38 -1.88
C GLN A 116 -0.40 -10.54 -2.70
N VAL A 117 -1.38 -11.29 -2.20
CA VAL A 117 -2.69 -11.45 -2.85
C VAL A 117 -3.58 -10.23 -2.62
N ALA A 118 -3.56 -9.68 -1.39
CA ALA A 118 -4.40 -8.55 -1.02
C ALA A 118 -3.92 -7.24 -1.64
N SER A 119 -2.61 -7.01 -1.78
CA SER A 119 -2.06 -5.74 -2.24
C SER A 119 -2.54 -5.33 -3.64
N PRO A 120 -2.47 -6.18 -4.69
CA PRO A 120 -3.03 -5.82 -6.00
C PRO A 120 -4.54 -5.63 -5.98
N ALA A 121 -5.27 -6.40 -5.17
CA ALA A 121 -6.71 -6.28 -5.03
C ALA A 121 -7.13 -4.97 -4.34
N ASP A 122 -6.33 -4.51 -3.36
CA ASP A 122 -6.52 -3.24 -2.66
C ASP A 122 -6.26 -2.05 -3.59
N VAL A 123 -5.16 -2.08 -4.35
CA VAL A 123 -4.83 -1.06 -5.37
C VAL A 123 -5.97 -0.90 -6.38
N VAL A 124 -6.52 -2.01 -6.88
CA VAL A 124 -7.67 -1.97 -7.80
C VAL A 124 -8.94 -1.52 -7.09
N SER A 125 -9.14 -1.89 -5.82
CA SER A 125 -10.33 -1.44 -5.09
C SER A 125 -10.30 0.06 -4.83
N GLN A 126 -9.14 0.63 -4.51
CA GLN A 126 -8.95 2.08 -4.40
C GLN A 126 -9.20 2.78 -5.73
N LEU A 127 -8.63 2.28 -6.83
CA LEU A 127 -8.89 2.82 -8.18
C LEU A 127 -10.39 2.84 -8.51
N PHE A 128 -11.11 1.75 -8.18
CA PHE A 128 -12.53 1.65 -8.48
C PHE A 128 -13.38 2.55 -7.60
N ALA A 129 -13.07 2.64 -6.30
CA ALA A 129 -13.72 3.57 -5.40
C ALA A 129 -13.54 5.01 -5.88
N ASP A 130 -12.30 5.38 -6.19
CA ASP A 130 -11.98 6.75 -6.62
C ASP A 130 -12.62 7.15 -7.95
N VAL A 131 -12.82 6.23 -8.89
CA VAL A 131 -13.25 6.61 -10.25
C VAL A 131 -14.71 6.26 -10.55
N PHE A 132 -15.23 5.16 -9.99
CA PHE A 132 -16.56 4.66 -10.30
C PHE A 132 -17.58 4.86 -9.17
N GLU A 133 -17.16 4.99 -7.90
CA GLU A 133 -18.09 5.26 -6.79
C GLU A 133 -18.35 6.76 -6.62
N ASP A 134 -17.37 7.60 -6.92
CA ASP A 134 -17.57 9.06 -6.96
C ASP A 134 -18.30 9.46 -8.25
N ASP A 135 -19.36 10.28 -8.14
CA ASP A 135 -20.09 10.83 -9.30
C ASP A 135 -19.32 11.93 -10.04
N GLU A 136 -18.17 12.34 -9.51
CA GLU A 136 -17.33 13.36 -10.10
C GLU A 136 -16.72 12.89 -11.45
N SER A 137 -16.68 13.80 -12.43
CA SER A 137 -16.03 13.56 -13.72
C SER A 137 -14.52 13.58 -13.57
N VAL A 138 -13.84 12.56 -14.12
CA VAL A 138 -12.37 12.45 -14.06
C VAL A 138 -11.70 12.93 -15.35
N PHE A 139 -10.59 13.65 -15.19
CA PHE A 139 -9.78 14.22 -16.28
C PHE A 139 -8.34 13.67 -16.27
N GLY A 140 -7.50 14.11 -17.21
CA GLY A 140 -6.14 13.60 -17.40
C GLY A 140 -6.06 12.54 -18.49
N GLY A 141 -4.87 11.98 -18.73
CA GLY A 141 -4.66 10.98 -19.78
C GLY A 141 -5.48 9.72 -19.55
N THR A 142 -5.15 8.98 -18.49
CA THR A 142 -5.91 7.80 -18.06
C THR A 142 -7.32 8.18 -17.59
N GLY A 143 -7.48 9.30 -16.88
CA GLY A 143 -8.79 9.73 -16.40
C GLY A 143 -9.81 9.91 -17.53
N SER A 144 -9.45 10.55 -18.65
CA SER A 144 -10.35 10.68 -19.81
C SER A 144 -10.75 9.35 -20.44
N TYR A 145 -9.88 8.33 -20.35
CA TYR A 145 -10.20 6.97 -20.79
C TYR A 145 -11.17 6.30 -19.82
N MET A 146 -10.96 6.46 -18.51
CA MET A 146 -11.85 5.89 -17.49
C MET A 146 -13.22 6.56 -17.47
N GLU A 147 -13.32 7.86 -17.75
CA GLU A 147 -14.60 8.56 -17.89
C GLU A 147 -15.45 7.96 -19.03
N LYS A 148 -14.81 7.63 -20.16
CA LYS A 148 -15.48 6.92 -21.26
C LYS A 148 -15.91 5.51 -20.85
N MET A 149 -15.11 4.84 -20.02
CA MET A 149 -15.50 3.53 -19.48
C MET A 149 -16.69 3.65 -18.52
N LYS A 150 -16.71 4.65 -17.65
CA LYS A 150 -17.82 4.97 -16.74
C LYS A 150 -19.11 5.17 -17.54
N ALA A 151 -19.08 6.00 -18.58
CA ALA A 151 -20.23 6.20 -19.46
C ALA A 151 -20.72 4.92 -20.18
N ARG A 152 -19.85 3.93 -20.41
CA ARG A 152 -20.25 2.62 -20.99
C ARG A 152 -20.84 1.68 -19.94
N VAL A 153 -20.32 1.75 -18.71
CA VAL A 153 -20.89 1.06 -17.54
C VAL A 153 -22.30 1.58 -17.27
N ASP A 154 -22.51 2.90 -17.29
CA ASP A 154 -23.83 3.52 -17.06
C ASP A 154 -24.85 3.12 -18.14
N LYS A 155 -24.39 2.88 -19.37
CA LYS A 155 -25.20 2.35 -20.47
C LYS A 155 -25.48 0.84 -20.38
N GLY A 156 -24.92 0.14 -19.39
CA GLY A 156 -25.05 -1.30 -19.21
C GLY A 156 -24.27 -2.13 -20.24
N GLU A 157 -23.34 -1.54 -21.00
CA GLU A 157 -22.52 -2.26 -21.98
C GLU A 157 -21.43 -3.13 -21.31
N ILE A 158 -21.02 -2.77 -20.09
CA ILE A 158 -19.94 -3.42 -19.35
C ILE A 158 -20.39 -3.62 -17.90
N SER A 159 -20.18 -4.83 -17.38
CA SER A 159 -20.34 -5.16 -15.97
C SER A 159 -19.12 -4.68 -15.16
N ILE A 160 -19.37 -3.87 -14.12
CA ILE A 160 -18.34 -3.38 -13.17
C ILE A 160 -17.61 -4.55 -12.50
N MET A 161 -18.34 -5.63 -12.21
CA MET A 161 -17.77 -6.78 -11.51
C MET A 161 -16.80 -7.56 -12.39
N ASP A 162 -17.07 -7.64 -13.69
CA ASP A 162 -16.20 -8.34 -14.62
C ASP A 162 -14.97 -7.50 -14.99
N SER A 163 -15.15 -6.18 -15.12
CA SER A 163 -14.02 -5.26 -15.29
C SER A 163 -13.10 -5.27 -14.07
N LYS A 164 -13.65 -5.22 -12.85
CA LYS A 164 -12.85 -5.30 -11.60
C LYS A 164 -12.03 -6.59 -11.54
N LYS A 165 -12.63 -7.74 -11.87
CA LYS A 165 -11.91 -9.02 -11.92
C LYS A 165 -10.79 -9.04 -12.96
N ALA A 166 -11.02 -8.45 -14.14
CA ALA A 166 -10.00 -8.35 -15.19
C ALA A 166 -8.85 -7.43 -14.76
N THR A 167 -9.15 -6.28 -14.15
CA THR A 167 -8.15 -5.33 -13.65
C THR A 167 -7.32 -5.92 -12.52
N ILE A 168 -7.90 -6.72 -11.62
CA ILE A 168 -7.15 -7.46 -10.58
C ILE A 168 -6.12 -8.41 -11.22
N LYS A 169 -6.47 -9.10 -12.31
CA LYS A 169 -5.50 -9.94 -13.02
C LYS A 169 -4.36 -9.10 -13.61
N MET A 170 -4.69 -7.98 -14.26
CA MET A 170 -3.68 -7.06 -14.81
C MET A 170 -2.78 -6.46 -13.73
N ALA A 171 -3.32 -6.16 -12.54
CA ALA A 171 -2.53 -5.69 -11.40
C ALA A 171 -1.58 -6.78 -10.86
N ASN A 172 -2.04 -8.04 -10.80
CA ASN A 172 -1.19 -9.17 -10.43
C ASN A 172 -0.06 -9.42 -11.46
N ASP A 173 -0.33 -9.20 -12.74
CA ASP A 173 0.65 -9.29 -13.81
C ASP A 173 1.61 -8.07 -13.85
N GLY A 174 1.39 -7.08 -12.98
CA GLY A 174 2.19 -5.85 -12.90
C GLY A 174 1.92 -4.87 -14.04
N CYS A 175 0.81 -4.99 -14.78
CA CYS A 175 0.46 -4.10 -15.89
C CYS A 175 -0.25 -2.83 -15.44
N ILE A 176 -0.83 -2.81 -14.24
CA ILE A 176 -1.56 -1.66 -13.69
C ILE A 176 -1.09 -1.43 -12.26
N SER A 177 -0.85 -0.17 -11.94
CA SER A 177 -0.69 0.34 -10.58
C SER A 177 -1.74 1.44 -10.35
N TYR A 178 -1.96 1.78 -9.09
CA TYR A 178 -2.71 2.97 -8.71
C TYR A 178 -2.12 3.54 -7.44
N ARG A 179 -1.97 4.87 -7.41
CA ARG A 179 -1.58 5.62 -6.22
C ARG A 179 -2.35 6.94 -6.20
N GLU A 180 -2.80 7.32 -5.03
CA GLU A 180 -3.44 8.61 -4.82
C GLU A 180 -2.40 9.74 -4.99
N THR A 181 -2.81 10.84 -5.61
CA THR A 181 -1.98 12.05 -5.80
C THR A 181 -2.74 13.30 -5.36
N PRO A 182 -2.06 14.43 -5.12
CA PRO A 182 -2.73 15.70 -4.79
C PRO A 182 -3.76 16.14 -5.81
N LEU A 183 -3.62 15.74 -7.08
CA LEU A 183 -4.56 16.06 -8.16
C LEU A 183 -5.69 15.03 -8.33
N GLY A 184 -5.57 13.85 -7.72
CA GLY A 184 -6.47 12.71 -7.96
C GLY A 184 -5.74 11.39 -7.74
N GLY A 185 -5.31 10.76 -8.82
CA GLY A 185 -4.61 9.48 -8.82
C GLY A 185 -3.66 9.32 -10.00
N CYS A 186 -2.82 8.30 -9.96
CA CYS A 186 -1.84 8.00 -10.99
C CYS A 186 -1.74 6.49 -11.21
N THR A 187 -1.74 6.07 -12.47
CA THR A 187 -1.63 4.65 -12.87
C THR A 187 -0.27 4.28 -13.46
N GLY A 188 0.78 5.04 -13.12
CA GLY A 188 2.14 4.81 -13.60
C GLY A 188 2.78 3.59 -12.93
N VAL A 189 3.12 2.57 -13.70
CA VAL A 189 3.74 1.33 -13.21
C VAL A 189 5.24 1.50 -12.92
N GLU A 190 5.91 2.29 -13.76
CA GLU A 190 7.36 2.51 -13.68
C GLU A 190 7.73 3.66 -12.73
N ALA A 191 9.04 3.80 -12.48
CA ALA A 191 9.57 4.98 -11.81
C ALA A 191 9.11 6.23 -12.57
N CYS A 192 8.54 7.18 -11.83
CA CYS A 192 7.84 8.29 -12.44
C CYS A 192 8.78 9.46 -12.68
N ASP A 193 9.04 9.75 -13.95
CA ASP A 193 9.84 10.92 -14.34
C ASP A 193 9.13 12.23 -13.99
N CYS A 194 7.79 12.24 -13.96
CA CYS A 194 6.98 13.43 -13.67
C CYS A 194 7.04 13.90 -12.20
N TYR A 195 7.57 13.10 -11.27
CA TYR A 195 7.51 13.37 -9.82
C TYR A 195 8.92 13.45 -9.18
N LEU A 196 9.98 13.52 -9.99
CA LEU A 196 11.34 13.37 -9.50
C LEU A 196 11.74 14.45 -8.46
N MET A 197 11.14 15.64 -8.53
CA MET A 197 11.40 16.77 -7.62
C MET A 197 10.20 17.12 -6.72
N GLY A 198 9.16 16.30 -6.68
CA GLY A 198 7.92 16.60 -5.94
C GLY A 198 6.99 17.60 -6.65
N GLU A 199 7.38 18.11 -7.82
CA GLU A 199 6.51 18.92 -8.67
C GLU A 199 5.37 18.05 -9.23
N PHE A 200 4.13 18.48 -9.06
CA PHE A 200 2.95 17.76 -9.55
C PHE A 200 2.33 18.42 -10.80
N ILE A 201 2.83 19.58 -11.20
CA ILE A 201 2.34 20.33 -12.36
C ILE A 201 2.45 19.52 -13.65
N ASP A 202 3.54 18.77 -13.84
CA ASP A 202 3.72 17.93 -15.03
C ASP A 202 2.65 16.82 -15.13
N CYS A 203 2.08 16.42 -13.99
CA CYS A 203 0.98 15.45 -13.96
C CYS A 203 -0.32 16.00 -14.60
N LEU A 204 -0.47 17.32 -14.76
CA LEU A 204 -1.61 17.92 -15.48
C LEU A 204 -1.63 17.51 -16.96
N THR A 205 -0.48 17.17 -17.52
CA THR A 205 -0.31 16.77 -18.94
C THR A 205 0.10 15.32 -19.13
N SER A 206 0.41 14.60 -18.04
CA SER A 206 0.91 13.24 -18.13
C SER A 206 -0.17 12.25 -18.59
N ALA A 207 0.26 11.21 -19.31
CA ALA A 207 -0.65 10.18 -19.79
C ALA A 207 -1.20 9.32 -18.65
N CYS A 208 -0.45 9.17 -17.55
CA CYS A 208 -0.78 8.29 -16.43
C CYS A 208 -1.68 8.94 -15.35
N SER A 209 -2.04 10.22 -15.51
CA SER A 209 -2.80 10.96 -14.49
C SER A 209 -4.31 10.75 -14.58
N ILE A 210 -4.92 10.75 -13.40
CA ILE A 210 -6.35 10.83 -13.15
C ILE A 210 -6.55 12.06 -12.28
N ILE A 211 -7.26 13.06 -12.79
CA ILE A 211 -7.40 14.38 -12.18
C ILE A 211 -8.85 14.58 -11.77
N LYS A 212 -9.07 14.89 -10.49
CA LYS A 212 -10.38 15.20 -9.91
C LYS A 212 -10.51 16.73 -9.70
N PRO A 213 -11.54 17.40 -10.25
CA PRO A 213 -11.78 18.83 -10.05
C PRO A 213 -11.77 19.27 -8.57
N SER A 214 -12.43 18.52 -7.70
CA SER A 214 -12.54 18.76 -6.26
C SER A 214 -11.17 18.82 -5.58
N LYS A 215 -10.27 17.91 -5.95
CA LYS A 215 -8.89 17.91 -5.42
C LYS A 215 -8.10 19.09 -5.95
N VAL A 216 -8.24 19.45 -7.22
CA VAL A 216 -7.60 20.64 -7.81
C VAL A 216 -8.07 21.92 -7.11
N GLU A 217 -9.36 22.07 -6.87
CA GLU A 217 -9.93 23.22 -6.14
C GLU A 217 -9.41 23.29 -4.70
N SER A 218 -9.35 22.15 -4.01
CA SER A 218 -8.80 22.08 -2.65
C SER A 218 -7.32 22.46 -2.61
N LEU A 219 -6.57 22.10 -3.65
CA LEU A 219 -5.14 22.40 -3.78
C LEU A 219 -4.91 23.88 -4.09
N ILE A 220 -5.68 24.46 -5.02
CA ILE A 220 -5.66 25.91 -5.31
C ILE A 220 -5.92 26.71 -4.03
N THR A 221 -6.92 26.30 -3.24
CA THR A 221 -7.25 26.97 -1.97
C THR A 221 -6.07 26.93 -0.99
N LYS A 222 -5.45 25.75 -0.81
CA LYS A 222 -4.26 25.60 0.07
C LYS A 222 -3.08 26.45 -0.41
N LEU A 223 -2.79 26.43 -1.71
CA LEU A 223 -1.69 27.22 -2.27
C LEU A 223 -1.93 28.73 -2.10
N LYS A 224 -3.17 29.21 -2.23
CA LYS A 224 -3.52 30.61 -1.92
C LYS A 224 -3.30 30.97 -0.45
N GLU A 225 -3.65 30.07 0.47
CA GLU A 225 -3.38 30.26 1.90
C GLU A 225 -1.88 30.29 2.21
N ASP A 226 -1.10 29.42 1.57
CA ASP A 226 0.35 29.35 1.75
C ASP A 226 1.07 30.56 1.16
N LEU A 227 0.63 31.02 -0.01
CA LEU A 227 1.13 32.24 -0.65
C LEU A 227 0.89 33.49 0.22
N GLY A 228 -0.16 33.50 1.04
CA GLY A 228 -0.40 34.54 2.04
C GLY A 228 0.57 34.54 3.23
N LYS A 229 1.32 33.45 3.45
CA LYS A 229 2.30 33.31 4.54
C LYS A 229 3.72 33.68 4.11
N TYR A 230 4.01 33.63 2.81
CA TYR A 230 5.33 33.89 2.26
C TYR A 230 5.57 35.40 1.99
N GLU A 231 6.82 35.83 2.13
CA GLU A 231 7.23 37.19 1.75
C GLU A 231 7.27 37.30 0.21
N ARG A 232 6.82 38.42 -0.35
CA ARG A 232 6.62 38.57 -1.81
C ARG A 232 7.86 38.38 -2.68
N GLU A 233 9.05 38.61 -2.13
CA GLU A 233 10.33 38.48 -2.85
C GLU A 233 11.07 37.18 -2.48
N SER A 234 10.42 36.28 -1.75
CA SER A 234 10.97 34.97 -1.41
C SER A 234 10.84 34.00 -2.59
N ALA A 235 11.78 33.06 -2.70
CA ALA A 235 11.73 32.03 -3.73
C ALA A 235 10.49 31.13 -3.57
N GLU A 236 10.07 30.90 -2.33
CA GLU A 236 8.86 30.16 -1.98
C GLU A 236 7.60 30.82 -2.53
N TYR A 237 7.52 32.16 -2.48
CA TYR A 237 6.40 32.91 -3.05
C TYR A 237 6.33 32.75 -4.57
N GLU A 238 7.45 32.98 -5.27
CA GLU A 238 7.50 32.88 -6.74
C GLU A 238 7.19 31.46 -7.25
N LEU A 239 7.73 30.43 -6.60
CA LEU A 239 7.45 29.03 -6.95
C LEU A 239 5.96 28.69 -6.75
N THR A 240 5.41 29.05 -5.60
CA THR A 240 3.99 28.81 -5.28
C THR A 240 3.06 29.57 -6.23
N GLU A 241 3.40 30.81 -6.59
CA GLU A 241 2.66 31.63 -7.53
C GLU A 241 2.65 31.00 -8.94
N MET A 242 3.80 30.50 -9.41
CA MET A 242 3.87 29.79 -10.69
C MET A 242 3.05 28.50 -10.71
N GLU A 243 3.08 27.71 -9.63
CA GLU A 243 2.25 26.50 -9.51
C GLU A 243 0.76 26.84 -9.51
N LEU A 244 0.38 27.85 -8.74
CA LEU A 244 -1.00 28.33 -8.65
C LEU A 244 -1.53 28.79 -10.02
N CYS A 245 -0.75 29.59 -10.75
CA CYS A 245 -1.13 30.08 -12.08
C CYS A 245 -1.42 28.92 -13.04
N LYS A 246 -0.55 27.89 -13.06
CA LYS A 246 -0.73 26.72 -13.94
C LYS A 246 -1.96 25.89 -13.58
N LEU A 247 -2.29 25.76 -12.28
CA LEU A 247 -3.50 25.07 -11.83
C LEU A 247 -4.77 25.84 -12.20
N GLU A 248 -4.79 27.15 -11.99
CA GLU A 248 -5.92 28.01 -12.37
C GLU A 248 -6.15 27.98 -13.89
N GLU A 249 -5.09 28.09 -14.69
CA GLU A 249 -5.17 27.95 -16.14
C GLU A 249 -5.76 26.60 -16.57
N TYR A 250 -5.35 25.51 -15.90
CA TYR A 250 -5.86 24.18 -16.19
C TYR A 250 -7.36 24.06 -15.84
N GLN A 251 -7.75 24.57 -14.66
CA GLN A 251 -9.14 24.60 -14.21
C GLN A 251 -10.04 25.36 -15.20
N GLU A 252 -9.61 26.56 -15.64
CA GLU A 252 -10.37 27.35 -16.62
C GLU A 252 -10.52 26.61 -17.96
N LYS A 253 -9.43 26.01 -18.48
CA LYS A 253 -9.44 25.35 -19.80
C LYS A 253 -10.25 24.05 -19.82
N LYS A 254 -10.32 23.33 -18.70
CA LYS A 254 -10.89 21.96 -18.65
C LYS A 254 -12.23 21.88 -17.94
N PHE A 255 -12.43 22.60 -16.85
CA PHE A 255 -13.64 22.49 -16.03
C PHE A 255 -14.68 23.55 -16.42
N ASN A 256 -14.24 24.77 -16.77
CA ASN A 256 -15.13 25.89 -17.08
C ASN A 256 -15.46 26.05 -18.58
N LYS A 257 -15.42 24.98 -19.39
CA LYS A 257 -15.82 25.12 -20.80
C LYS A 257 -17.30 25.53 -20.88
N PRO A 258 -17.64 26.68 -21.47
CA PRO A 258 -19.03 26.99 -21.77
C PRO A 258 -19.55 25.93 -22.74
N GLU A 259 -20.70 25.36 -22.43
CA GLU A 259 -21.45 24.54 -23.37
C GLU A 259 -21.54 25.29 -24.70
N LEU A 260 -21.04 24.69 -25.78
CA LEU A 260 -21.25 25.19 -27.12
C LEU A 260 -22.76 25.21 -27.37
N VAL A 261 -23.37 26.39 -27.22
CA VAL A 261 -24.75 26.65 -27.58
C VAL A 261 -24.96 26.13 -29.00
N PRO A 262 -25.89 25.19 -29.24
CA PRO A 262 -26.14 24.70 -30.58
C PRO A 262 -26.64 25.89 -31.41
N ILE A 263 -25.84 26.28 -32.40
CA ILE A 263 -26.26 27.24 -33.42
C ILE A 263 -27.46 26.61 -34.13
N LEU A 264 -28.66 27.03 -33.74
CA LEU A 264 -29.90 26.81 -34.46
C LEU A 264 -29.67 27.31 -35.90
N LYS A 265 -29.52 26.36 -36.83
CA LYS A 265 -29.63 26.66 -38.26
C LYS A 265 -31.09 27.02 -38.51
N ALA A 266 -31.32 28.29 -38.82
CA ALA A 266 -32.55 28.80 -39.43
C ALA A 266 -32.72 28.25 -40.86
#